data_AF-A0A178ANG5-F1
#
_entry.id   AF-A0A178ANG5-F1
#
_cell.length_a   1.000
_cell.length_b   1.000
_cell.length_c   1.000
_cell.angle_alpha   90.00
_cell.angle_beta   90.00
_cell.angle_gamma   90.00
#
_symmetry.space_group_name_H-M   'P 1'
#
loop_
_entity.id
_entity.type
_entity.pdbx_description
1 polymer ?
#
loop_
_entity_poly.entity_id
_entity_poly.type
_entity_poly.pdbx_seq_one_letter_code
_entity_poly.pdbx_strand_id
1 'polypeptide(L)'
;MTPNVRFIYFLATTVVELVLVITLISVFACACRGQYGSKLWEDGGIHGWNSDPRQRVYYYANYHDPPPIPLIWDEDAFLQNLGDVSDPQHLSLRPWYLEHGCGRASPETLKECNAIRRSFFLTLFTFTYLVGFSSGMRMERKLGTPGGAGRF
;
A
#
# COMPACT_ATOMS: atom_id res chain seq x y z
N MET A 1 33.77 -1.86 27.32
CA MET A 1 32.89 -0.87 26.67
C MET A 1 31.45 -1.31 26.89
N THR A 2 30.74 -0.70 27.83
CA THR A 2 29.30 -0.92 27.96
C THR A 2 28.59 -0.12 26.87
N PRO A 3 27.77 -0.76 26.02
CA PRO A 3 27.02 -0.01 25.02
C PRO A 3 26.11 1.00 25.73
N ASN A 4 26.10 2.24 25.22
CA ASN A 4 25.27 3.29 25.78
C ASN A 4 23.80 2.86 25.76
N VAL A 5 23.11 2.98 26.89
CA VAL A 5 21.69 2.61 27.02
C VAL A 5 20.82 3.28 25.93
N ARG A 6 21.10 4.54 25.60
CA ARG A 6 20.45 5.27 24.49
C ARG A 6 20.66 4.61 23.12
N PHE A 7 21.84 4.07 22.88
CA PHE A 7 22.17 3.36 21.64
C PHE A 7 21.45 2.01 21.53
N ILE A 8 21.31 1.30 22.66
CA ILE A 8 20.54 0.05 22.74
C ILE A 8 19.06 0.31 22.41
N TYR A 9 18.46 1.35 23.00
CA TYR A 9 17.07 1.71 22.69
C TYR A 9 16.88 2.07 21.21
N PHE A 10 17.79 2.86 20.64
CA PHE A 10 17.74 3.20 19.22
C PHE A 10 17.77 1.95 18.33
N LEU A 11 18.74 1.05 18.54
CA LEU A 11 18.85 -0.18 17.77
C LEU A 11 17.61 -1.08 17.94
N ALA A 12 17.10 -1.21 19.16
CA ALA A 12 15.90 -1.99 19.44
C ALA A 12 14.68 -1.44 18.69
N THR A 13 14.46 -0.12 18.72
CA THR A 13 13.36 0.53 17.98
C THR A 13 13.51 0.31 16.47
N THR A 14 14.70 0.51 15.89
CA THR A 14 14.94 0.31 14.45
C THR A 14 14.70 -1.13 14.01
N VAL A 15 15.10 -2.13 14.81
CA VAL A 15 14.87 -3.54 14.49
C VAL A 15 13.37 -3.87 14.50
N VAL A 16 12.63 -3.38 15.49
CA VAL A 16 11.17 -3.57 15.58
C VAL A 16 10.47 -2.96 14.37
N GLU A 17 10.85 -1.75 13.97
CA GLU A 17 10.27 -1.10 12.79
C GLU A 17 10.58 -1.84 11.49
N LEU A 18 11.81 -2.32 11.31
CA LEU A 18 12.20 -3.09 10.13
C LEU A 18 11.36 -4.38 10.01
N VAL A 19 11.17 -5.10 11.12
CA VAL A 19 10.32 -6.29 11.15
C VAL A 19 8.88 -5.94 10.79
N LEU A 20 8.35 -4.84 11.32
CA LEU A 20 7.00 -4.39 11.01
C LEU A 20 6.83 -4.01 9.54
N VAL A 21 7.78 -3.30 8.94
CA VAL A 21 7.75 -2.96 7.51
C VAL A 21 7.82 -4.21 6.64
N ILE A 22 8.72 -5.16 6.97
CA ILE A 22 8.84 -6.42 6.22
C ILE A 22 7.53 -7.23 6.30
N THR A 23 6.89 -7.31 7.47
CA THR A 23 5.62 -8.02 7.61
C THR A 23 4.49 -7.35 6.82
N LEU A 24 4.39 -6.01 6.86
CA LEU A 24 3.41 -5.26 6.07
C LEU A 24 3.60 -5.46 4.56
N ILE A 25 4.83 -5.37 4.07
CA ILE A 25 5.14 -5.62 2.65
C ILE A 25 4.81 -7.06 2.26
N SER A 26 5.12 -8.03 3.12
CA SER A 26 4.84 -9.45 2.86
C SER A 26 3.34 -9.73 2.78
N VAL A 27 2.54 -9.19 3.71
CA VAL A 27 1.08 -9.31 3.68
C VAL A 27 0.50 -8.62 2.46
N PHE A 28 0.99 -7.43 2.10
CA PHE A 28 0.57 -6.72 0.91
C PHE A 28 0.89 -7.51 -0.37
N ALA A 29 2.11 -8.03 -0.50
CA ALA A 29 2.51 -8.86 -1.64
C ALA A 29 1.66 -10.14 -1.76
N CYS A 30 1.32 -10.77 -0.63
CA CYS A 30 0.40 -11.92 -0.62
C CYS A 30 -1.03 -11.52 -1.00
N ALA A 31 -1.52 -10.35 -0.56
CA ALA A 31 -2.84 -9.85 -0.92
C ALA A 31 -2.93 -9.47 -2.40
N CYS A 32 -1.85 -8.92 -2.98
CA CYS A 32 -1.75 -8.63 -4.41
C CYS A 32 -1.64 -9.90 -5.28
N ARG A 33 -1.33 -11.06 -4.70
CA ARG A 33 -1.20 -12.31 -5.47
C ARG A 33 -2.58 -12.87 -5.84
N GLY A 34 -3.06 -12.48 -7.02
CA GLY A 34 -4.05 -13.19 -7.84
C GLY A 34 -5.49 -13.17 -7.33
N GLN A 35 -5.83 -14.05 -6.39
CA GLN A 35 -7.24 -14.39 -6.10
C GLN A 35 -8.02 -13.26 -5.42
N TYR A 36 -7.37 -12.48 -4.56
CA TYR A 36 -8.04 -11.39 -3.85
C TYR A 36 -8.14 -10.13 -4.72
N GLY A 37 -7.11 -9.86 -5.52
CA GLY A 37 -7.10 -8.77 -6.48
C GLY A 37 -8.19 -8.94 -7.54
N SER A 38 -8.30 -10.12 -8.14
CA SER A 38 -9.30 -10.38 -9.19
C SER A 38 -10.73 -10.26 -8.69
N LYS A 39 -11.03 -10.77 -7.48
CA LYS A 39 -12.37 -10.66 -6.89
C LYS A 39 -12.75 -9.23 -6.53
N LEU A 40 -11.83 -8.49 -5.93
CA LEU A 40 -12.06 -7.09 -5.57
C LEU A 40 -12.18 -6.22 -6.83
N TRP A 41 -11.45 -6.57 -7.88
CA TRP A 41 -11.54 -5.94 -9.20
C TRP A 41 -12.88 -6.23 -9.88
N GLU A 42 -13.36 -7.47 -9.85
CA GLU A 42 -14.68 -7.86 -10.34
C GLU A 42 -15.80 -7.14 -9.58
N ASP A 43 -15.71 -7.07 -8.25
CA ASP A 43 -16.68 -6.37 -7.40
C ASP A 43 -16.77 -4.88 -7.77
N GLY A 44 -15.63 -4.21 -7.99
CA GLY A 44 -15.63 -2.83 -8.47
C GLY A 44 -16.17 -2.69 -9.91
N GLY A 45 -15.92 -3.68 -10.77
CA GLY A 45 -16.45 -3.73 -12.14
C GLY A 45 -17.97 -3.82 -12.19
N ILE A 46 -18.58 -4.64 -11.32
CA ILE A 46 -20.04 -4.74 -11.15
C ILE A 46 -20.65 -3.38 -10.74
N HIS A 47 -19.93 -2.60 -9.95
CA HIS A 47 -20.34 -1.27 -9.52
C HIS A 47 -19.99 -0.15 -10.52
N GLY A 48 -19.27 -0.45 -11.60
CA GLY A 48 -18.81 0.51 -12.60
C GLY A 48 -17.72 1.46 -12.10
N TRP A 49 -16.88 1.04 -11.15
CA TRP A 49 -15.75 1.86 -10.66
C TRP A 49 -14.42 1.55 -11.35
N ASN A 50 -14.36 0.45 -12.11
CA ASN A 50 -13.22 0.02 -12.92
C ASN A 50 -13.73 -0.93 -14.01
N SER A 51 -12.86 -1.35 -14.92
CA SER A 51 -13.19 -2.26 -16.02
C SER A 51 -13.53 -3.65 -15.50
N ASP A 52 -14.62 -4.22 -16.00
CA ASP A 52 -15.09 -5.54 -15.59
C ASP A 52 -14.45 -6.66 -16.43
N PRO A 53 -13.70 -7.60 -15.83
CA PRO A 53 -13.07 -8.71 -16.55
C PRO A 53 -14.08 -9.65 -17.21
N ARG A 54 -15.33 -9.69 -16.73
CA ARG A 54 -16.40 -10.51 -17.30
C ARG A 54 -16.90 -9.98 -18.62
N GLN A 55 -16.72 -8.69 -18.91
CA GLN A 55 -17.13 -8.13 -20.20
C GLN A 55 -16.45 -8.84 -21.36
N ARG A 56 -15.17 -9.18 -21.24
CA ARG A 56 -14.46 -9.93 -22.29
C ARG A 56 -15.10 -11.29 -22.58
N VAL A 57 -15.50 -12.00 -21.53
CA VAL A 57 -16.22 -13.29 -21.67
C VAL A 57 -17.57 -13.06 -22.35
N TYR A 58 -18.27 -11.98 -22.00
CA TYR A 58 -19.52 -11.59 -22.65
C TYR A 58 -19.32 -11.30 -24.15
N TYR A 59 -18.29 -10.55 -24.54
CA TYR A 59 -17.97 -10.26 -25.94
C TYR A 59 -17.76 -11.55 -26.75
N TYR A 60 -16.93 -12.47 -26.24
CA TYR A 60 -16.71 -13.78 -26.87
C TYR A 60 -17.99 -14.62 -26.98
N ALA A 61 -18.79 -14.68 -25.93
CA ALA A 61 -20.03 -15.45 -25.91
C ALA A 61 -21.10 -14.92 -26.89
N ASN A 62 -21.04 -13.62 -27.21
CA ASN A 62 -21.99 -12.94 -28.10
C ASN A 62 -21.39 -12.60 -29.47
N TYR A 63 -20.25 -13.20 -29.84
CA TYR A 63 -19.57 -12.98 -31.14
C TYR A 63 -19.28 -11.50 -31.45
N HIS A 64 -19.02 -10.70 -30.42
CA HIS A 64 -18.56 -9.33 -30.57
C HIS A 64 -17.04 -9.27 -30.35
N ASP A 65 -16.36 -8.36 -31.05
CA ASP A 65 -14.93 -8.14 -30.87
C ASP A 65 -14.66 -7.54 -29.48
N PRO A 66 -13.81 -8.18 -28.64
CA PRO A 66 -13.51 -7.67 -27.32
C PRO A 66 -12.59 -6.43 -27.40
N PRO A 67 -12.63 -5.55 -26.39
CA PRO A 67 -11.68 -4.46 -26.29
C PRO A 67 -10.23 -5.00 -26.18
N PRO A 68 -9.24 -4.25 -26.72
CA PRO A 68 -7.83 -4.65 -26.65
C PRO A 68 -7.40 -4.88 -25.20
N ILE A 69 -6.55 -5.89 -24.98
CA ILE A 69 -6.02 -6.18 -23.65
C ILE A 69 -5.14 -5.01 -23.23
N PRO A 70 -5.43 -4.34 -22.10
CA PRO A 70 -4.53 -3.31 -21.61
C PRO A 70 -3.21 -3.93 -21.15
N LEU A 71 -2.10 -3.25 -21.45
CA LEU A 71 -0.73 -3.67 -21.11
C LEU A 71 -0.54 -4.02 -19.62
N ILE A 72 -1.40 -3.54 -18.71
CA ILE A 72 -1.38 -3.87 -17.28
C ILE A 72 -1.67 -5.35 -16.98
N TRP A 73 -2.27 -6.08 -17.92
CA TRP A 73 -2.56 -7.51 -17.80
C TRP A 73 -1.48 -8.38 -18.45
N ASP A 74 -0.47 -7.78 -19.08
CA ASP A 74 0.72 -8.45 -19.60
C ASP A 74 1.85 -8.40 -18.54
N GLU A 75 1.88 -9.43 -17.68
CA GLU A 75 3.05 -10.00 -16.97
C GLU A 75 3.89 -9.22 -15.94
N ASP A 76 3.67 -7.93 -15.62
CA ASP A 76 4.50 -7.27 -14.57
C ASP A 76 3.76 -6.92 -13.27
N ALA A 77 4.23 -7.50 -12.14
CA ALA A 77 3.74 -7.22 -10.79
C ALA A 77 3.88 -5.74 -10.37
N PHE A 78 4.76 -4.99 -11.04
CA PHE A 78 4.92 -3.55 -10.82
C PHE A 78 3.76 -2.73 -11.39
N LEU A 79 3.14 -3.21 -12.48
CA LEU A 79 2.04 -2.52 -13.14
C LEU A 79 0.69 -2.74 -12.45
N GLN A 80 0.55 -3.75 -11.59
CA GLN A 80 -0.69 -4.04 -10.86
C GLN A 80 -1.15 -2.91 -9.90
N ASN A 81 -0.26 -1.96 -9.58
CA ASN A 81 -0.60 -0.77 -8.80
C ASN A 81 -0.93 0.46 -9.65
N LEU A 82 -0.80 0.37 -10.98
CA LEU A 82 -1.26 1.44 -11.87
C LEU A 82 -2.79 1.46 -11.88
N GLY A 83 -3.33 2.66 -12.01
CA GLY A 83 -4.76 2.84 -12.20
C GLY A 83 -5.25 2.15 -13.47
N ASP A 84 -6.50 1.71 -13.44
CA ASP A 84 -7.19 1.25 -14.63
C ASP A 84 -7.41 2.40 -15.61
N VAL A 85 -6.64 2.38 -16.68
CA VAL A 85 -6.80 3.28 -17.84
C VAL A 85 -7.25 2.52 -19.08
N SER A 86 -7.66 1.25 -18.90
CA SER A 86 -8.00 0.37 -20.02
C SER A 86 -9.34 0.72 -20.67
N ASP A 87 -10.31 1.10 -19.84
CA ASP A 87 -11.60 1.59 -20.28
C ASP A 87 -11.70 3.12 -20.05
N PRO A 88 -11.74 3.93 -21.12
CA PRO A 88 -11.94 5.37 -21.01
C PRO A 88 -13.24 5.78 -20.30
N GLN A 89 -14.26 4.91 -20.29
CA GLN A 89 -15.53 5.16 -19.61
C GLN A 89 -15.47 4.85 -18.11
N HIS A 90 -14.61 3.92 -17.69
CA HIS A 90 -14.47 3.46 -16.30
C HIS A 90 -13.02 3.64 -15.81
N LEU A 91 -12.52 4.87 -15.93
CA LEU A 91 -11.14 5.22 -15.61
C LEU A 91 -10.94 5.26 -14.09
N SER A 92 -10.06 4.41 -13.56
CA SER A 92 -9.77 4.34 -12.12
C SER A 92 -8.28 4.57 -11.85
N LEU A 93 -7.89 5.82 -11.59
CA LEU A 93 -6.48 6.15 -11.34
C LEU A 93 -5.91 5.51 -10.07
N ARG A 94 -6.79 5.10 -9.15
CA ARG A 94 -6.46 4.43 -7.90
C ARG A 94 -7.43 3.28 -7.67
N PRO A 95 -7.03 2.28 -6.88
CA PRO A 95 -7.93 1.20 -6.53
C PRO A 95 -9.20 1.72 -5.83
N TRP A 96 -10.37 1.29 -6.30
CA TRP A 96 -11.66 1.83 -5.87
C TRP A 96 -11.91 1.74 -4.37
N TYR A 97 -11.37 0.72 -3.68
CA TYR A 97 -11.55 0.49 -2.24
C TYR A 97 -10.86 1.54 -1.37
N LEU A 98 -9.87 2.26 -1.91
CA LEU A 98 -9.27 3.41 -1.26
C LEU A 98 -10.17 4.65 -1.39
N GLU A 99 -10.85 4.80 -2.53
CA GLU A 99 -11.70 5.96 -2.83
C GLU A 99 -13.10 5.84 -2.21
N HIS A 100 -13.77 4.72 -2.42
CA HIS A 100 -15.17 4.50 -2.03
C HIS A 100 -15.32 3.76 -0.70
N GLY A 101 -14.25 3.09 -0.26
CA GLY A 101 -14.25 2.28 0.97
C GLY A 101 -14.98 0.95 0.88
N CYS A 102 -14.88 0.18 1.96
CA CYS A 102 -15.34 -1.21 1.99
C CYS A 102 -16.83 -1.38 2.33
N GLY A 103 -17.58 -0.29 2.52
CA GLY A 103 -18.99 -0.36 2.92
C GLY A 103 -19.92 -0.90 1.83
N ARG A 104 -19.50 -0.83 0.56
CA ARG A 104 -20.22 -1.38 -0.59
C ARG A 104 -19.57 -2.66 -1.14
N ALA A 105 -18.53 -3.17 -0.48
CA ALA A 105 -17.88 -4.40 -0.91
C ALA A 105 -18.83 -5.59 -0.71
N SER A 106 -18.77 -6.56 -1.62
CA SER A 106 -19.50 -7.82 -1.46
C SER A 106 -19.12 -8.53 -0.14
N PRO A 107 -20.01 -9.38 0.43
CA PRO A 107 -19.69 -10.12 1.66
C PRO A 107 -18.44 -11.01 1.53
N GLU A 108 -18.15 -11.48 0.31
CA GLU A 108 -16.98 -12.31 0.03
C GLU A 108 -15.67 -11.54 0.02
N THR A 109 -15.68 -10.27 -0.40
CA THR A 109 -14.48 -9.41 -0.55
C THR A 109 -14.28 -8.44 0.61
N LEU A 110 -15.25 -8.38 1.53
CA LEU A 110 -15.28 -7.41 2.62
C LEU A 110 -14.06 -7.54 3.56
N LYS A 111 -13.63 -8.77 3.87
CA LYS A 111 -12.51 -9.01 4.80
C LYS A 111 -11.20 -8.54 4.18
N GLU A 112 -10.99 -8.88 2.92
CA GLU A 112 -9.84 -8.52 2.11
C GLU A 112 -9.76 -7.01 1.91
N CYS A 113 -10.88 -6.38 1.54
CA CYS A 113 -10.96 -4.93 1.39
C CYS A 113 -10.53 -4.22 2.68
N ASN A 114 -11.07 -4.66 3.83
CA ASN A 114 -10.72 -4.08 5.13
C ASN A 114 -9.24 -4.31 5.47
N ALA A 115 -8.69 -5.49 5.19
CA ALA A 115 -7.29 -5.79 5.43
C ALA A 115 -6.37 -4.88 4.61
N ILE A 116 -6.60 -4.79 3.29
CA ILE A 116 -5.79 -3.98 2.38
C ILE A 116 -5.87 -2.49 2.73
N ARG A 117 -7.08 -1.97 2.97
CA ARG A 117 -7.28 -0.57 3.34
C ARG A 117 -6.57 -0.24 4.65
N ARG A 118 -6.69 -1.10 5.68
CA ARG A 118 -6.01 -0.90 6.98
C ARG A 118 -4.49 -0.98 6.83
N SER A 119 -3.97 -1.95 6.07
CA SER A 119 -2.52 -2.07 5.85
C SER A 119 -1.92 -0.85 5.16
N PHE A 120 -2.65 -0.24 4.22
CA PHE A 120 -2.22 0.98 3.55
C PHE A 120 -2.04 2.14 4.55
N PHE A 121 -3.04 2.40 5.41
CA PHE A 121 -2.95 3.46 6.42
C PHE A 121 -1.90 3.17 7.50
N LEU A 122 -1.78 1.91 7.94
CA LEU A 122 -0.74 1.50 8.89
C LEU A 122 0.67 1.71 8.31
N THR A 123 0.85 1.45 7.02
CA THR A 123 2.13 1.68 6.34
C THR A 123 2.47 3.17 6.28
N LEU A 124 1.50 4.04 5.97
CA LEU A 124 1.71 5.50 6.00
C LEU A 124 2.05 6.02 7.40
N PHE A 125 1.34 5.53 8.42
CA PHE A 125 1.57 5.92 9.81
C PHE A 125 2.97 5.51 10.28
N THR A 126 3.36 4.27 10.00
CA THR A 126 4.67 3.73 10.38
C THR A 126 5.81 4.43 9.64
N PHE A 127 5.64 4.73 8.36
CA PHE A 127 6.60 5.52 7.58
C PHE A 127 6.78 6.94 8.14
N THR A 128 5.69 7.60 8.54
CA THR A 128 5.75 8.94 9.15
C THR A 128 6.49 8.90 10.48
N TYR A 129 6.22 7.88 11.30
CA TYR A 129 6.89 7.66 12.58
C TYR A 129 8.40 7.40 12.39
N LEU A 130 8.77 6.57 11.42
CA LEU A 130 10.15 6.27 11.02
C LEU A 130 10.94 7.55 10.67
N VAL A 131 10.39 8.41 9.81
CA VAL A 131 11.05 9.65 9.39
C VAL A 131 11.08 10.67 10.53
N GLY A 132 10.00 10.77 11.31
CA GLY A 132 9.87 11.69 12.44
C GLY A 132 10.86 11.39 13.58
N PHE A 133 10.98 10.12 13.99
CA PHE A 133 11.92 9.69 15.03
C PHE A 133 13.38 9.87 14.61
N SER A 134 13.70 9.54 13.36
CA SER A 134 15.03 9.75 12.75
C SER A 134 15.44 11.23 12.76
N SER A 135 14.47 12.13 12.51
CA SER A 135 14.68 13.57 12.49
C SER A 135 14.85 14.15 13.90
N GLY A 136 14.10 13.62 14.89
CA GLY A 136 14.22 14.00 16.30
C GLY A 136 15.59 13.70 16.90
N MET A 137 16.18 12.54 16.59
CA MET A 137 17.53 12.21 17.08
C MET A 137 18.65 13.04 16.42
N ARG A 138 18.40 13.67 15.27
CA ARG A 138 19.37 14.57 14.64
C ARG A 138 19.42 15.95 15.32
N MET A 139 18.33 16.38 15.96
CA MET A 139 18.26 17.65 16.71
C MET A 139 19.00 17.58 18.05
N GLU A 140 18.88 16.47 18.79
CA GLU A 140 19.55 16.26 20.08
C GLU A 140 21.09 16.31 20.00
N ARG A 141 21.67 16.02 18.82
CA ARG A 141 23.12 16.12 18.60
C ARG A 141 23.62 17.57 18.52
N LYS A 142 22.73 18.56 18.31
CA LYS A 142 23.09 19.98 18.19
C LYS A 142 22.84 20.82 19.46
N LEU A 143 22.16 20.29 20.48
CA LEU A 143 21.92 20.99 21.75
C LEU A 143 22.83 20.53 22.91
N GLY A 144 23.79 19.65 22.64
CA GLY A 144 24.71 19.07 23.63
C GLY A 144 26.13 19.63 23.60
N THR A 145 26.34 20.94 23.37
CA THR A 145 27.62 21.59 23.71
C THR A 145 27.50 22.30 25.05
N PRO A 146 28.20 21.84 26.11
CA PRO A 146 28.32 22.64 27.32
C PRO A 146 29.21 23.84 27.01
N GLY A 147 28.63 25.03 26.99
CA GLY A 147 29.38 26.29 26.96
C GLY A 147 30.23 26.37 28.22
N GLY A 148 31.52 26.08 28.08
CA GLY A 148 32.53 26.24 29.11
C GLY A 148 32.66 27.68 29.55
N ALA A 149 32.93 27.84 30.85
CA ALA A 149 33.25 29.07 31.52
C ALA A 149 34.33 29.87 30.78
N GLY A 150 33.99 31.09 30.36
CA GLY A 150 34.94 32.14 30.01
C GLY A 150 35.09 33.09 31.18
N ARG A 151 36.13 32.87 32.00
CA ARG A 151 36.66 33.83 32.96
C ARG A 151 37.92 34.43 32.32
N PHE A 152 37.85 35.69 31.90
CA PHE A 152 38.93 36.67 31.84
C PHE A 152 38.29 38.06 31.86
#